data_AF-A0A2A4I941-F1
#
_entry.id   AF-A0A2A4I941-F1
#
_cell.length_a   1.000
_cell.length_b   1.000
_cell.length_c   1.000
_cell.angle_alpha   90.00
_cell.angle_beta   90.00
_cell.angle_gamma   90.00
#
_symmetry.space_group_name_H-M   'P 1'
#
loop_
_entity.id
_entity.type
_entity.pdbx_description
1 polymer ?
#
loop_
_entity_poly.entity_id
_entity_poly.type
_entity_poly.pdbx_seq_one_letter_code
_entity_poly.pdbx_strand_id
1 'polypeptide(L)'
;MSDGEHPAQAAAAPGTVGARLRAAREAQGLSVAEVAARTRVTQRFLEALENDRLDLLPSPTYASGFARAYARAVGLDPADVGRDIRGELARGAMPIRQHHIEEIADPARGPSRGVVIVAAGLALAVLVLGLLWLSTGMMRGTQEAPAAAVSPTPVAASRPVPAASTAAPAGKVVLTARDEVWMRVYDANNQTLFLGTKKKGETFEVPATADRPMINVGRPDQLSITVDGREVPALGDGKRAIKDVGISAAALAARGGGAATPAAAPTARPTARATGTTGGVPAAFQSPAPTAATATNTPD
;
A
#
# COMPACT_ATOMS: atom_id res chain seq x y z
N MET A 1 -38.07 27.27 32.36
CA MET A 1 -38.10 27.38 30.88
C MET A 1 -36.70 27.77 30.44
N SER A 2 -35.96 26.85 29.83
CA SER A 2 -34.71 27.18 29.14
C SER A 2 -35.05 27.17 27.66
N ASP A 3 -35.24 28.35 27.09
CA ASP A 3 -35.40 28.53 25.66
C ASP A 3 -34.07 28.18 24.99
N GLY A 4 -34.07 27.02 24.33
CA GLY A 4 -32.97 26.58 23.48
C GLY A 4 -32.92 27.47 22.25
N GLU A 5 -31.97 28.38 22.25
CA GLU A 5 -31.60 29.20 21.11
C GLU A 5 -31.06 28.26 20.01
N HIS A 6 -31.95 27.81 19.12
CA HIS A 6 -31.55 27.17 17.86
C HIS A 6 -30.81 28.23 17.04
N PRO A 7 -29.54 28.03 16.64
CA PRO A 7 -28.85 28.98 15.80
C PRO A 7 -29.63 29.06 14.48
N ALA A 8 -30.17 30.25 14.21
CA ALA A 8 -30.88 30.57 12.98
C ALA A 8 -30.04 30.09 11.80
N GLN A 9 -30.64 29.21 11.01
CA GLN A 9 -30.07 28.64 9.81
C GLN A 9 -29.69 29.79 8.88
N ALA A 10 -28.39 30.09 8.79
CA ALA A 10 -27.87 31.15 7.92
C ALA A 10 -28.31 30.83 6.49
N ALA A 11 -29.29 31.59 5.99
CA ALA A 11 -29.79 31.45 4.65
C ALA A 11 -28.60 31.63 3.67
N ALA A 12 -28.41 30.64 2.80
CA ALA A 12 -27.39 30.65 1.75
C ALA A 12 -27.41 32.01 1.02
N ALA A 13 -26.23 32.62 0.85
CA ALA A 13 -26.13 33.93 0.21
C ALA A 13 -26.64 33.83 -1.24
N PRO A 14 -27.48 34.78 -1.71
CA PRO A 14 -27.95 34.76 -3.09
C PRO A 14 -26.76 34.87 -4.04
N GLY A 15 -26.57 33.83 -4.87
CA GLY A 15 -25.50 33.76 -5.86
C GLY A 15 -24.48 32.64 -5.65
N THR A 16 -24.55 31.87 -4.57
CA THR A 16 -23.70 30.68 -4.38
C THR A 16 -24.13 29.52 -5.25
N VAL A 17 -23.23 28.56 -5.46
CA VAL A 17 -23.55 27.30 -6.14
C VAL A 17 -24.63 26.53 -5.38
N GLY A 18 -24.57 26.50 -4.05
CA GLY A 18 -25.58 25.87 -3.20
C GLY A 18 -26.98 26.45 -3.42
N ALA A 19 -27.08 27.79 -3.42
CA ALA A 19 -28.35 28.49 -3.66
C ALA A 19 -28.91 28.22 -5.07
N ARG A 20 -28.06 28.17 -6.10
CA ARG A 20 -28.47 27.85 -7.48
C ARG A 20 -28.99 26.42 -7.61
N LEU A 21 -28.33 25.46 -6.97
CA LEU A 21 -28.77 24.05 -6.96
C LEU A 21 -30.11 23.90 -6.25
N ARG A 22 -30.28 24.55 -5.09
CA ARG A 22 -31.55 24.60 -4.36
C ARG A 22 -32.68 25.19 -5.21
N ALA A 23 -32.45 26.34 -5.83
CA ALA A 23 -33.46 27.00 -6.65
C ALA A 23 -33.88 26.13 -7.85
N ALA A 24 -32.92 25.47 -8.52
CA ALA A 24 -33.22 24.55 -9.62
C ALA A 24 -34.01 23.31 -9.15
N ARG A 25 -33.69 22.77 -7.96
CA ARG A 25 -34.46 21.68 -7.35
C ARG A 25 -35.90 22.10 -7.06
N GLU A 26 -36.07 23.26 -6.42
CA GLU A 26 -37.37 23.79 -6.01
C GLU A 26 -38.24 24.16 -7.20
N ALA A 27 -37.66 24.69 -8.28
CA ALA A 27 -38.37 24.96 -9.53
C ALA A 27 -38.95 23.69 -10.18
N GLN A 28 -38.39 22.51 -9.87
CA GLN A 28 -38.88 21.20 -10.32
C GLN A 28 -39.77 20.50 -9.28
N GLY A 29 -40.01 21.12 -8.12
CA GLY A 29 -40.81 20.52 -7.04
C GLY A 29 -40.16 19.29 -6.39
N LEU A 30 -38.85 19.09 -6.57
CA LEU A 30 -38.17 17.91 -6.06
C LEU A 30 -37.79 18.08 -4.57
N SER A 31 -37.93 17.00 -3.80
CA SER A 31 -37.38 16.93 -2.44
C SER A 31 -35.88 16.64 -2.47
N VAL A 32 -35.15 17.04 -1.43
CA VAL A 32 -33.71 16.71 -1.31
C VAL A 32 -33.50 15.19 -1.26
N ALA A 33 -34.41 14.45 -0.60
CA ALA A 33 -34.38 13.00 -0.54
C ALA A 33 -34.53 12.35 -1.92
N GLU A 34 -35.34 12.92 -2.81
CA GLU A 34 -35.50 12.41 -4.17
C GLU A 34 -34.25 12.66 -5.04
N VAL A 35 -33.62 13.83 -4.90
CA VAL A 35 -32.32 14.09 -5.55
C VAL A 35 -31.24 13.15 -5.00
N ALA A 36 -31.23 12.88 -3.70
CA ALA A 36 -30.32 11.93 -3.06
C ALA A 36 -30.47 10.53 -3.65
N ALA A 37 -31.72 10.06 -3.81
CA ALA A 37 -32.01 8.77 -4.43
C ALA A 37 -31.55 8.70 -5.90
N ARG A 38 -31.79 9.75 -6.69
CA ARG A 38 -31.39 9.82 -8.11
C ARG A 38 -29.88 9.86 -8.31
N THR A 39 -29.16 10.57 -7.42
CA THR A 39 -27.71 10.80 -7.55
C THR A 39 -26.86 9.78 -6.80
N ARG A 40 -27.46 9.00 -5.89
CA ARG A 40 -26.77 8.13 -4.92
C ARG A 40 -25.83 8.89 -3.98
N VAL A 41 -26.08 10.19 -3.78
CA VAL A 41 -25.37 11.00 -2.80
C VAL A 41 -26.21 11.06 -1.53
N THR A 42 -25.60 10.83 -0.37
CA THR A 42 -26.31 10.89 0.91
C THR A 42 -26.99 12.24 1.09
N GLN A 43 -28.26 12.24 1.52
CA GLN A 43 -29.08 13.44 1.70
C GLN A 43 -28.36 14.54 2.51
N ARG A 44 -27.72 14.17 3.62
CA ARG A 44 -26.93 15.10 4.47
C ARG A 44 -25.90 15.92 3.68
N PHE A 45 -25.28 15.33 2.64
CA PHE A 45 -24.29 16.03 1.83
C PHE A 45 -24.92 16.96 0.79
N LEU A 46 -26.09 16.63 0.27
CA LEU A 46 -26.84 17.53 -0.61
C LEU A 46 -27.38 18.73 0.17
N GLU A 47 -27.86 18.50 1.39
CA GLU A 47 -28.26 19.57 2.32
C GLU A 47 -27.06 20.46 2.67
N ALA A 48 -25.89 19.87 2.94
CA ALA A 48 -24.67 20.63 3.18
C ALA A 48 -24.30 21.49 1.96
N LEU A 49 -24.44 20.95 0.74
CA LEU A 49 -24.17 21.67 -0.49
C LEU A 49 -25.13 22.85 -0.71
N GLU A 50 -26.43 22.66 -0.46
CA GLU A 50 -27.43 23.74 -0.57
C GLU A 50 -27.25 24.86 0.46
N ASN A 51 -26.65 24.55 1.60
CA ASN A 51 -26.40 25.50 2.68
C ASN A 51 -24.97 26.05 2.65
N ASP A 52 -24.21 25.82 1.58
CA ASP A 52 -22.81 26.24 1.42
C ASP A 52 -21.88 25.76 2.55
N ARG A 53 -22.27 24.66 3.22
CA ARG A 53 -21.53 24.00 4.30
C ARG A 53 -20.57 22.95 3.75
N LEU A 54 -19.64 23.41 2.91
CA LEU A 54 -18.69 22.55 2.22
C LEU A 54 -17.71 21.85 3.18
N ASP A 55 -17.57 22.39 4.41
CA ASP A 55 -16.81 21.83 5.53
C ASP A 55 -17.38 20.49 6.04
N LEU A 56 -18.68 20.23 5.84
CA LEU A 56 -19.35 19.00 6.31
C LEU A 56 -19.23 17.84 5.31
N LEU A 57 -18.61 18.07 4.15
CA LEU A 57 -18.41 17.07 3.12
C LEU A 57 -17.19 16.19 3.45
N PRO A 58 -17.17 14.90 3.02
CA PRO A 58 -16.10 13.97 3.39
C PRO A 58 -14.71 14.38 2.88
N SER A 59 -14.67 15.11 1.76
CA SER A 59 -13.45 15.77 1.29
C SER A 59 -13.81 16.96 0.38
N PRO A 60 -12.91 17.96 0.27
CA PRO A 60 -13.00 19.03 -0.73
C PRO A 60 -13.12 18.52 -2.17
N THR A 61 -12.45 17.40 -2.50
CA THR A 61 -12.48 16.81 -3.85
C THR A 61 -13.84 16.17 -4.17
N TYR A 62 -14.55 15.63 -3.17
CA TYR A 62 -15.89 15.09 -3.36
C TYR A 62 -16.96 16.16 -3.57
N ALA A 63 -16.77 17.37 -3.03
CA ALA A 63 -17.71 18.49 -3.23
C ALA A 63 -18.00 18.77 -4.70
N SER A 64 -16.94 18.79 -5.54
CA SER A 64 -17.09 18.96 -6.99
C SER A 64 -17.85 17.81 -7.65
N GLY A 65 -17.65 16.58 -7.19
CA GLY A 65 -18.35 15.41 -7.71
C GLY A 65 -19.85 15.42 -7.37
N PHE A 66 -20.19 15.73 -6.12
CA PHE A 66 -21.57 15.83 -5.66
C PHE A 66 -22.31 16.98 -6.33
N ALA A 67 -21.68 18.16 -6.46
CA ALA A 67 -22.27 19.29 -7.17
C ALA A 67 -22.57 18.99 -8.64
N ARG A 68 -21.67 18.28 -9.34
CA ARG A 68 -21.89 17.82 -10.72
C ARG A 68 -23.00 16.78 -10.84
N ALA A 69 -23.12 15.87 -9.88
CA ALA A 69 -24.18 14.88 -9.86
C ALA A 69 -25.55 15.54 -9.60
N TYR A 70 -25.59 16.48 -8.66
CA TYR A 70 -26.77 17.29 -8.39
C TYR A 70 -27.17 18.10 -9.64
N ALA A 71 -26.24 18.85 -10.24
CA ALA A 71 -26.50 19.64 -11.46
C ALA A 71 -27.19 18.82 -12.55
N ARG A 72 -26.67 17.61 -12.83
CA ARG A 72 -27.29 16.67 -13.77
C ARG A 72 -28.72 16.27 -13.39
N ALA A 73 -28.99 16.06 -12.10
CA ALA A 73 -30.31 15.67 -11.62
C ALA A 73 -31.36 16.78 -11.71
N VAL A 74 -30.94 18.06 -11.72
CA VAL A 74 -31.82 19.23 -11.85
C VAL A 74 -31.71 19.96 -13.18
N GLY A 75 -31.00 19.39 -14.17
CA GLY A 75 -30.91 19.94 -15.52
C GLY A 75 -30.00 21.18 -15.66
N LEU A 76 -29.09 21.42 -14.72
CA LEU A 76 -28.03 22.43 -14.85
C LEU A 76 -26.79 21.84 -15.53
N ASP A 77 -25.99 22.68 -16.17
CA ASP A 77 -24.72 22.25 -16.77
C ASP A 77 -23.72 21.80 -15.67
N PRO A 78 -23.32 20.52 -15.63
CA PRO A 78 -22.35 20.03 -14.65
C PRO A 78 -20.96 20.64 -14.82
N ALA A 79 -20.56 21.03 -16.04
CA ALA A 79 -19.25 21.62 -16.28
C ALA A 79 -19.15 23.01 -15.62
N ASP A 80 -20.17 23.84 -15.79
CA ASP A 80 -20.27 25.17 -15.19
C ASP A 80 -20.37 25.08 -13.66
N VAL A 81 -21.31 24.28 -13.14
CA VAL A 81 -21.45 24.06 -11.68
C VAL A 81 -20.16 23.54 -11.08
N GLY A 82 -19.48 22.61 -11.76
CA GLY A 82 -18.20 22.06 -11.34
C GLY A 82 -17.04 23.06 -11.35
N ARG A 83 -17.09 24.09 -12.20
CA ARG A 83 -16.11 25.18 -12.25
C ARG A 83 -16.35 26.15 -11.09
N ASP A 84 -17.60 26.52 -10.88
CA ASP A 84 -18.01 27.51 -9.87
C ASP A 84 -17.76 26.98 -8.46
N ILE A 85 -18.12 25.71 -8.19
CA ILE A 85 -17.90 25.08 -6.87
C ILE A 85 -16.40 25.01 -6.57
N ARG A 86 -15.55 24.72 -7.57
CA ARG A 86 -14.09 24.74 -7.40
C ARG A 86 -13.60 26.13 -7.05
N GLY A 87 -14.16 27.17 -7.67
CA GLY A 87 -13.86 28.57 -7.34
C GLY A 87 -14.30 28.95 -5.92
N GLU A 88 -15.45 28.47 -5.44
CA GLU A 88 -15.89 28.64 -4.05
C GLU A 88 -14.98 27.92 -3.06
N LEU A 89 -14.64 26.65 -3.32
CA LEU A 89 -13.68 25.91 -2.50
C LEU A 89 -12.31 26.59 -2.48
N ALA A 90 -11.85 27.16 -3.59
CA ALA A 90 -10.57 27.89 -3.64
C ALA A 90 -10.62 29.21 -2.86
N ARG A 91 -11.77 29.89 -2.81
CA ARG A 91 -11.98 31.12 -2.03
C ARG A 91 -12.11 30.84 -0.53
N GLY A 92 -12.77 29.73 -0.16
CA GLY A 92 -12.87 29.27 1.24
C GLY A 92 -11.59 28.59 1.74
N ALA A 93 -10.80 28.01 0.83
CA ALA A 93 -9.46 27.53 1.11
C ALA A 93 -8.46 28.70 1.10
N MET A 94 -8.42 29.46 2.20
CA MET A 94 -7.14 30.05 2.64
C MET A 94 -6.06 28.97 2.53
N PRO A 95 -4.86 29.35 2.04
CA PRO A 95 -4.09 28.59 1.05
C PRO A 95 -4.15 27.13 1.38
N ILE A 96 -4.53 26.32 0.38
CA ILE A 96 -4.41 24.86 0.41
C ILE A 96 -3.13 24.57 1.17
N ARG A 97 -3.24 24.16 2.44
CA ARG A 97 -2.30 23.21 2.98
C ARG A 97 -2.56 22.03 2.09
N GLN A 98 -1.88 22.06 0.94
CA GLN A 98 -1.46 20.86 0.30
C GLN A 98 -0.96 20.07 1.50
N HIS A 99 -1.44 18.85 1.65
CA HIS A 99 -0.54 17.90 2.21
C HIS A 99 0.68 17.94 1.25
N HIS A 100 1.58 18.92 1.45
CA HIS A 100 2.95 18.60 1.77
C HIS A 100 2.77 17.33 2.55
N ILE A 101 3.04 16.23 1.88
CA ILE A 101 3.82 15.21 2.53
C ILE A 101 4.93 16.05 3.13
N GLU A 102 4.70 16.51 4.36
CA GLU A 102 5.74 16.78 5.30
C GLU A 102 6.36 15.40 5.34
N GLU A 103 7.29 15.19 4.40
CA GLU A 103 8.42 14.35 4.64
C GLU A 103 8.75 14.70 6.07
N ILE A 104 8.61 13.71 6.95
CA ILE A 104 9.09 13.82 8.32
C ILE A 104 10.62 13.86 8.17
N ALA A 105 11.15 14.91 7.54
CA ALA A 105 12.41 15.50 7.84
C ALA A 105 12.18 16.13 9.21
N ASP A 106 12.08 15.26 10.20
CA ASP A 106 12.16 15.56 11.60
C ASP A 106 13.36 16.50 11.78
N PRO A 107 13.16 17.81 12.04
CA PRO A 107 14.27 18.72 12.26
C PRO A 107 15.05 18.35 13.54
N ALA A 108 14.55 17.40 14.34
CA ALA A 108 15.23 16.82 15.48
C ALA A 108 16.03 15.53 15.18
N ARG A 109 16.11 15.07 13.91
CA ARG A 109 17.02 13.97 13.50
C ARG A 109 18.45 14.44 13.21
N GLY A 110 18.88 15.54 13.81
CA GLY A 110 20.31 15.83 13.93
C GLY A 110 20.98 14.79 14.82
N PRO A 111 22.23 14.37 14.54
CA PRO A 111 23.00 13.57 15.49
C PRO A 111 23.00 14.27 16.86
N SER A 112 22.80 13.52 17.94
CA SER A 112 22.74 14.09 19.28
C SER A 112 23.99 14.93 19.56
N ARG A 113 23.86 15.99 20.38
CA ARG A 113 24.98 16.90 20.69
C ARG A 113 26.23 16.13 21.15
N GLY A 114 26.06 14.99 21.83
CA GLY A 114 27.15 14.09 22.20
C GLY A 114 27.87 13.45 21.01
N VAL A 115 27.14 12.98 19.99
CA VAL A 115 27.73 12.38 18.78
C VAL A 115 28.53 13.42 18.00
N VAL A 116 28.04 14.66 17.91
CA VAL A 116 28.78 15.76 17.25
C VAL A 116 30.07 16.08 18.00
N ILE A 117 30.02 16.15 19.33
CA ILE A 117 31.21 16.43 20.16
C ILE A 117 32.23 15.30 20.04
N VAL A 118 31.80 14.04 20.06
CA VAL A 118 32.68 12.87 19.90
C VAL A 118 33.32 12.87 18.50
N ALA A 119 32.54 13.12 17.44
CA ALA A 119 33.07 13.19 16.08
C ALA A 119 34.07 14.33 15.88
N ALA A 120 33.78 15.51 16.44
CA ALA A 120 34.70 16.65 16.43
C ALA A 120 35.99 16.36 17.21
N GLY A 121 35.88 15.71 18.38
CA GLY A 121 37.03 15.27 19.17
C GLY A 121 37.89 14.25 18.44
N LEU A 122 37.28 13.26 17.77
CA LEU A 122 37.98 12.26 16.95
C LEU A 122 38.68 12.90 15.75
N ALA A 123 38.03 13.83 15.05
CA ALA A 123 38.62 14.57 13.95
C ALA A 123 39.83 15.39 14.41
N LEU A 124 39.71 16.08 15.55
CA LEU A 124 40.80 16.84 16.15
C LEU A 124 41.95 15.92 16.59
N ALA A 125 41.65 14.76 17.17
CA ALA A 125 42.66 13.78 17.57
C ALA A 125 43.43 13.22 16.36
N VAL A 126 42.74 12.91 15.25
CA VAL A 126 43.38 12.48 13.99
C VAL A 126 44.23 13.60 13.42
N LEU A 127 43.76 14.84 13.44
CA LEU A 127 44.50 16.00 12.96
C LEU A 127 45.76 16.23 13.81
N VAL A 128 45.66 16.20 15.13
CA VAL A 128 46.80 16.31 16.06
C VAL A 128 47.78 15.16 15.85
N LEU A 129 47.29 13.92 15.70
CA LEU A 129 48.14 12.76 15.44
C LEU A 129 48.85 12.87 14.08
N GLY A 130 48.16 13.38 13.06
CA GLY A 130 48.74 13.66 11.75
C GLY A 130 49.82 14.75 11.81
N LEU A 131 49.57 15.84 12.54
CA LEU A 131 50.57 16.88 12.78
C LEU A 131 51.78 16.35 13.56
N LEU A 132 51.57 15.51 14.57
CA LEU A 132 52.64 14.84 15.33
C LEU A 132 53.43 13.86 14.46
N TRP A 133 52.77 13.11 13.56
CA TRP A 133 53.43 12.20 12.63
C TRP A 133 54.25 12.98 11.59
N LEU A 134 53.73 14.11 11.11
CA LEU A 134 54.45 14.99 10.19
C LEU A 134 55.63 15.69 10.88
N SER A 135 55.48 16.12 12.13
CA SER A 135 56.55 16.78 12.90
C SER A 135 57.64 15.81 13.32
N THR A 136 57.29 14.56 13.63
CA THR A 136 58.27 13.49 13.92
C THR A 136 58.89 12.90 12.66
N GLY A 137 58.21 12.99 11.51
CA GLY A 137 58.71 12.56 10.21
C GLY A 137 59.83 13.45 9.63
N MET A 138 59.82 14.76 9.91
CA MET A 138 60.93 15.65 9.51
C MET A 138 62.15 15.60 10.45
N MET A 139 62.00 15.05 11.66
CA MET A 139 63.06 15.01 12.69
C MET A 139 63.44 13.57 13.11
N ARG A 140 63.40 12.62 12.17
CA ARG A 140 64.13 11.35 12.30
C ARG A 140 65.15 11.23 11.17
N GLY A 141 66.16 12.10 11.24
CA GLY A 141 67.44 11.80 10.62
C GLY A 141 67.93 10.44 11.14
N THR A 142 68.13 9.53 10.20
CA THR A 142 69.08 8.41 10.24
C THR A 142 69.48 7.91 11.64
N GLN A 143 68.78 6.87 12.11
CA GLN A 143 69.43 5.86 12.95
C GLN A 143 69.22 4.48 12.33
N GLU A 144 70.35 3.95 11.87
CA GLU A 144 70.60 2.65 11.28
C GLU A 144 70.59 1.55 12.36
N ALA A 145 69.93 0.42 12.06
CA ALA A 145 70.18 -1.00 12.42
C ALA A 145 70.84 -1.40 13.78
N PRO A 146 70.51 -2.58 14.40
CA PRO A 146 70.40 -3.86 13.67
C PRO A 146 69.37 -4.89 14.17
N ALA A 147 69.27 -5.93 13.35
CA ALA A 147 68.49 -7.15 13.53
C ALA A 147 69.00 -8.06 14.66
N ALA A 148 68.05 -8.70 15.36
CA ALA A 148 68.19 -10.00 16.02
C ALA A 148 66.76 -10.58 16.14
N ALA A 149 66.38 -11.61 15.36
CA ALA A 149 66.62 -13.04 15.59
C ALA A 149 65.59 -13.70 16.55
N VAL A 150 64.74 -14.55 15.93
CA VAL A 150 64.24 -15.88 16.34
C VAL A 150 63.35 -16.11 17.60
N SER A 151 62.09 -16.49 17.32
CA SER A 151 61.37 -17.73 17.76
C SER A 151 60.90 -17.87 19.26
N PRO A 152 60.09 -18.90 19.65
CA PRO A 152 58.61 -18.87 19.62
C PRO A 152 57.90 -19.34 20.92
N THR A 153 56.54 -19.28 20.92
CA THR A 153 55.54 -20.11 21.66
C THR A 153 55.42 -19.98 23.20
N PRO A 154 54.34 -20.47 23.85
CA PRO A 154 52.91 -20.17 23.67
C PRO A 154 52.21 -19.89 25.03
N VAL A 155 51.06 -19.20 25.08
CA VAL A 155 50.12 -19.35 26.21
C VAL A 155 48.69 -19.35 25.70
N ALA A 156 47.99 -20.42 26.05
CA ALA A 156 46.61 -20.72 25.76
C ALA A 156 45.61 -19.97 26.66
N ALA A 157 44.33 -20.12 26.29
CA ALA A 157 43.11 -19.71 26.99
C ALA A 157 42.72 -18.23 26.77
N SER A 158 41.57 -17.90 26.20
CA SER A 158 40.25 -18.41 26.58
C SER A 158 39.25 -18.17 25.44
N ARG A 159 38.49 -19.19 25.03
CA ARG A 159 37.31 -19.03 24.17
C ARG A 159 36.07 -19.34 25.00
N PRO A 160 35.08 -18.43 25.11
CA PRO A 160 33.80 -18.79 25.68
C PRO A 160 33.05 -19.69 24.68
N VAL A 161 32.48 -20.77 25.21
CA VAL A 161 31.51 -21.63 24.53
C VAL A 161 30.17 -20.89 24.51
N PRO A 162 29.59 -20.53 23.35
CA PRO A 162 28.18 -20.24 23.30
C PRO A 162 27.44 -21.58 23.32
N ALA A 163 26.51 -21.72 24.25
CA ALA A 163 25.54 -22.80 24.28
C ALA A 163 24.91 -22.94 22.88
N ALA A 164 25.10 -24.12 22.28
CA ALA A 164 24.47 -24.48 21.03
C ALA A 164 22.96 -24.54 21.25
N SER A 165 22.28 -23.45 20.84
CA SER A 165 20.86 -23.52 20.50
C SER A 165 20.72 -24.56 19.40
N THR A 166 19.81 -25.51 19.57
CA THR A 166 19.45 -26.53 18.58
C THR A 166 18.79 -25.85 17.38
N ALA A 167 19.59 -25.21 16.53
CA ALA A 167 19.15 -24.73 15.24
C ALA A 167 19.01 -25.96 14.32
N ALA A 168 17.76 -26.27 13.99
CA ALA A 168 17.40 -27.15 12.89
C ALA A 168 18.22 -26.78 11.64
N PRO A 169 18.53 -27.72 10.73
CA PRO A 169 19.41 -27.47 9.59
C PRO A 169 18.85 -26.32 8.74
N ALA A 170 19.39 -25.13 8.94
CA ALA A 170 19.08 -23.94 8.19
C ALA A 170 19.84 -24.04 6.88
N GLY A 171 19.23 -24.71 5.90
CA GLY A 171 19.71 -24.66 4.52
C GLY A 171 19.80 -23.20 4.07
N LYS A 172 20.86 -22.85 3.35
CA LYS A 172 21.11 -21.47 2.90
C LYS A 172 20.07 -21.08 1.87
N VAL A 173 19.15 -20.19 2.22
CA VAL A 173 18.12 -19.69 1.31
C VAL A 173 18.58 -18.36 0.71
N VAL A 174 18.75 -18.33 -0.60
CA VAL A 174 19.11 -17.11 -1.34
C VAL A 174 17.94 -16.74 -2.27
N LEU A 175 17.48 -15.51 -2.11
CA LEU A 175 16.49 -14.87 -2.96
C LEU A 175 17.22 -14.04 -4.02
N THR A 176 17.00 -14.30 -5.30
CA THR A 176 17.63 -13.58 -6.41
C THR A 176 16.55 -12.93 -7.28
N ALA A 177 16.61 -11.61 -7.44
CA ALA A 177 15.69 -10.85 -8.26
C ALA A 177 16.05 -10.97 -9.75
N ARG A 178 15.12 -11.44 -10.59
CA ARG A 178 15.28 -11.52 -12.05
C ARG A 178 14.99 -10.18 -12.75
N ASP A 179 14.19 -9.34 -12.10
CA ASP A 179 13.81 -7.99 -12.52
C ASP A 179 13.50 -7.14 -11.26
N GLU A 180 12.98 -5.93 -11.43
CA GLU A 180 12.58 -5.09 -10.30
C GLU A 180 11.41 -5.74 -9.54
N VAL A 181 11.66 -6.07 -8.26
CA VAL A 181 10.70 -6.76 -7.41
C VAL A 181 10.69 -6.18 -6.00
N TRP A 182 9.52 -5.69 -5.59
CA TRP A 182 9.28 -5.33 -4.20
C TRP A 182 9.10 -6.58 -3.35
N MET A 183 9.84 -6.68 -2.25
CA MET A 183 9.71 -7.76 -1.28
C MET A 183 9.88 -7.26 0.17
N ARG A 184 9.16 -7.92 1.08
CA ARG A 184 9.34 -7.80 2.52
C ARG A 184 9.59 -9.19 3.09
N VAL A 185 10.71 -9.36 3.77
CA VAL A 185 11.07 -10.59 4.49
C VAL A 185 11.04 -10.28 5.98
N TYR A 186 10.36 -11.11 6.77
CA TYR A 186 10.20 -10.92 8.20
C TYR A 186 10.14 -12.27 8.93
N ASP A 187 10.41 -12.29 10.23
CA ASP A 187 10.37 -13.50 11.06
C ASP A 187 9.02 -13.70 11.77
N ALA A 188 8.86 -14.78 12.54
CA ALA A 188 7.65 -15.04 13.33
C ALA A 188 7.32 -13.93 14.35
N ASN A 189 8.33 -13.20 14.83
CA ASN A 189 8.19 -12.08 15.76
C ASN A 189 7.84 -10.77 15.04
N ASN A 190 7.60 -10.81 13.73
CA ASN A 190 7.36 -9.66 12.86
C ASN A 190 8.56 -8.71 12.77
N GLN A 191 9.76 -9.16 13.16
CA GLN A 191 11.02 -8.47 12.92
C GLN A 191 11.31 -8.49 11.42
N THR A 192 11.45 -7.31 10.83
CA THR A 192 11.70 -7.18 9.40
C THR A 192 13.19 -7.43 9.11
N LEU A 193 13.46 -8.50 8.36
CA LEU A 193 14.80 -8.88 7.90
C LEU A 193 15.18 -8.13 6.62
N PHE A 194 14.19 -7.83 5.79
CA PHE A 194 14.35 -7.00 4.60
C PHE A 194 13.02 -6.31 4.24
N LEU A 195 13.09 -5.07 3.79
CA LEU A 195 11.96 -4.35 3.22
C LEU A 195 12.46 -3.40 2.14
N GLY A 196 11.99 -3.60 0.91
CA GLY A 196 12.32 -2.70 -0.19
C GLY A 196 12.15 -3.36 -1.55
N THR A 197 12.66 -2.66 -2.56
CA THR A 197 12.67 -3.14 -3.94
C THR A 197 14.08 -3.62 -4.29
N LYS A 198 14.20 -4.86 -4.73
CA LYS A 198 15.44 -5.41 -5.30
C LYS A 198 15.47 -5.17 -6.80
N LYS A 199 16.62 -4.76 -7.31
CA LYS A 199 16.86 -4.62 -8.76
C LYS A 199 17.26 -5.96 -9.37
N LYS A 200 17.18 -6.03 -10.70
CA LYS A 200 17.65 -7.18 -11.48
C LYS A 200 19.07 -7.61 -11.08
N GLY A 201 19.21 -8.89 -10.74
CA GLY A 201 20.47 -9.52 -10.33
C GLY A 201 20.82 -9.34 -8.86
N GLU A 202 20.11 -8.51 -8.10
CA GLU A 202 20.37 -8.36 -6.68
C GLU A 202 19.88 -9.58 -5.89
N THR A 203 20.68 -9.96 -4.90
CA THR A 203 20.40 -11.10 -4.04
C THR A 203 20.11 -10.67 -2.60
N PHE A 204 19.42 -11.53 -1.87
CA PHE A 204 19.22 -11.45 -0.43
C PHE A 204 19.33 -12.86 0.16
N GLU A 205 20.29 -13.04 1.05
CA GLU A 205 20.43 -14.27 1.82
C GLU A 205 19.60 -14.17 3.09
N VAL A 206 18.71 -15.14 3.30
CA VAL A 206 17.86 -15.19 4.50
C VAL A 206 18.73 -15.64 5.67
N PRO A 207 18.82 -14.88 6.78
CA PRO A 207 19.63 -15.27 7.92
C PRO A 207 19.19 -16.64 8.48
N ALA A 208 20.15 -17.55 8.66
CA ALA A 208 19.91 -18.88 9.25
C ALA A 208 19.36 -18.82 10.68
N THR A 209 19.55 -17.69 11.38
CA THR A 209 19.02 -17.43 12.73
C THR A 209 17.58 -16.96 12.74
N ALA A 210 16.96 -16.72 11.57
CA ALA A 210 15.58 -16.24 11.50
C ALA A 210 14.60 -17.34 11.91
N ASP A 211 13.72 -17.03 12.87
CA ASP A 211 12.65 -17.93 13.27
C ASP A 211 11.49 -17.86 12.27
N ARG A 212 11.20 -18.98 11.59
CA ARG A 212 10.15 -19.13 10.57
C ARG A 212 10.03 -17.92 9.63
N PRO A 213 11.05 -17.63 8.81
CA PRO A 213 11.03 -16.48 7.92
C PRO A 213 9.87 -16.57 6.91
N MET A 214 9.19 -15.45 6.73
CA MET A 214 8.04 -15.24 5.86
C MET A 214 8.34 -14.14 4.84
N ILE A 215 7.72 -14.22 3.67
CA ILE A 215 7.87 -13.23 2.59
C ILE A 215 6.53 -12.72 2.07
N ASN A 216 6.50 -11.41 1.80
CA ASN A 216 5.52 -10.77 0.93
C ASN A 216 6.25 -10.29 -0.31
N VAL A 217 5.74 -10.59 -1.50
CA VAL A 217 6.37 -10.21 -2.76
C VAL A 217 5.33 -9.77 -3.78
N GLY A 218 5.62 -8.64 -4.44
CA GLY A 218 4.73 -8.04 -5.44
C GLY A 218 4.69 -8.80 -6.75
N ARG A 219 5.86 -9.27 -7.22
CA ARG A 219 6.06 -9.97 -8.49
C ARG A 219 6.75 -11.32 -8.26
N PRO A 220 6.02 -12.36 -7.82
CA PRO A 220 6.62 -13.66 -7.48
C PRO A 220 7.24 -14.40 -8.67
N ASP A 221 6.83 -14.09 -9.89
CA ASP A 221 7.41 -14.59 -11.15
C ASP A 221 8.83 -14.06 -11.41
N GLN A 222 9.18 -12.90 -10.83
CA GLN A 222 10.48 -12.27 -10.97
C GLN A 222 11.43 -12.57 -9.80
N LEU A 223 11.06 -13.50 -8.92
CA LEU A 223 11.88 -13.90 -7.79
C LEU A 223 12.31 -15.36 -7.95
N SER A 224 13.59 -15.58 -8.20
CA SER A 224 14.20 -16.92 -8.10
C SER A 224 14.66 -17.19 -6.68
N ILE A 225 14.51 -18.43 -6.23
CA ILE A 225 14.87 -18.85 -4.88
C ILE A 225 15.74 -20.08 -4.99
N THR A 226 16.87 -20.08 -4.30
CA THR A 226 17.74 -21.25 -4.20
C THR A 226 17.90 -21.65 -2.73
N VAL A 227 17.88 -22.96 -2.48
CA VAL A 227 18.15 -23.55 -1.17
C VAL A 227 19.39 -24.43 -1.32
N ASP A 228 20.48 -24.09 -0.63
CA ASP A 228 21.77 -24.76 -0.75
C ASP A 228 22.26 -24.88 -2.22
N GLY A 229 21.98 -23.85 -3.02
CA GLY A 229 22.34 -23.79 -4.44
C GLY A 229 21.38 -24.50 -5.40
N ARG A 230 20.35 -25.19 -4.89
CA ARG A 230 19.31 -25.82 -5.72
C ARG A 230 18.14 -24.87 -5.90
N GLU A 231 17.80 -24.55 -7.15
CA GLU A 231 16.64 -23.70 -7.45
C GLU A 231 15.34 -24.41 -7.08
N VAL A 232 14.47 -23.69 -6.35
CA VAL A 232 13.13 -24.16 -5.98
C VAL A 232 12.07 -23.50 -6.87
N PRO A 233 10.89 -24.12 -7.04
CA PRO A 233 9.82 -23.55 -7.84
C PRO A 233 9.45 -22.13 -7.41
N ALA A 234 9.13 -21.29 -8.39
CA ALA A 234 8.69 -19.91 -8.14
C ALA A 234 7.49 -19.89 -7.18
N LEU A 235 7.41 -18.86 -6.34
CA LEU A 235 6.37 -18.78 -5.31
C LEU A 235 4.97 -18.51 -5.88
N GLY A 236 4.87 -18.11 -7.14
CA GLY A 236 3.61 -17.83 -7.84
C GLY A 236 3.84 -17.57 -9.32
N ASP A 237 2.74 -17.41 -10.07
CA ASP A 237 2.73 -17.23 -11.52
C ASP A 237 2.84 -15.76 -11.97
N GLY A 238 3.03 -14.83 -11.03
CA GLY A 238 3.18 -13.40 -11.30
C GLY A 238 1.88 -12.62 -11.52
N LYS A 239 0.72 -13.28 -11.58
CA LYS A 239 -0.55 -12.59 -11.84
C LYS A 239 -1.02 -11.72 -10.67
N ARG A 240 -0.56 -12.04 -9.46
CA ARG A 240 -0.91 -11.35 -8.22
C ARG A 240 0.27 -11.37 -7.25
N ALA A 241 0.35 -10.34 -6.42
CA ALA A 241 1.22 -10.33 -5.26
C ALA A 241 0.83 -11.47 -4.30
N ILE A 242 1.84 -12.04 -3.65
CA ILE A 242 1.65 -13.05 -2.60
C ILE A 242 2.14 -12.49 -1.27
N LYS A 243 1.51 -12.96 -0.19
CA LYS A 243 1.79 -12.54 1.17
C LYS A 243 1.89 -13.74 2.08
N ASP A 244 2.66 -13.56 3.15
CA ASP A 244 2.76 -14.45 4.29
C ASP A 244 3.16 -15.86 3.86
N VAL A 245 4.16 -15.94 2.97
CA VAL A 245 4.68 -17.21 2.45
C VAL A 245 5.94 -17.60 3.21
N GLY A 246 5.95 -18.77 3.84
CA GLY A 246 7.14 -19.30 4.52
C GLY A 246 8.28 -19.61 3.53
N ILE A 247 9.47 -19.08 3.82
CA ILE A 247 10.69 -19.23 3.00
C ILE A 247 11.82 -19.94 3.73
N SER A 248 11.55 -20.64 4.84
CA SER A 248 12.56 -21.49 5.46
C SER A 248 12.97 -22.62 4.49
N ALA A 249 14.20 -23.11 4.59
CA ALA A 249 14.67 -24.23 3.77
C ALA A 249 13.71 -25.43 3.83
N ALA A 250 13.19 -25.75 5.03
CA ALA A 250 12.20 -26.79 5.23
C ALA A 250 10.85 -26.50 4.54
N ALA A 251 10.35 -25.25 4.62
CA ALA A 251 9.08 -24.86 3.98
C ALA A 251 9.17 -24.88 2.45
N LEU A 252 10.31 -24.49 1.88
CA LEU A 252 10.56 -24.54 0.45
C LEU A 252 10.80 -25.97 -0.04
N ALA A 253 11.51 -26.80 0.73
CA ALA A 253 11.72 -28.22 0.42
C ALA A 253 10.40 -29.02 0.44
N ALA A 254 9.51 -28.76 1.41
CA ALA A 254 8.19 -29.37 1.47
C ALA A 254 7.33 -29.06 0.22
N ARG A 255 7.60 -27.92 -0.44
CA ARG A 255 6.92 -27.50 -1.67
C ARG A 255 7.49 -28.19 -2.92
N GLY A 256 8.79 -28.49 -2.93
CA GLY A 256 9.48 -29.18 -4.03
C GLY A 256 9.31 -30.70 -4.04
N GLY A 257 8.81 -31.31 -2.97
CA GLY A 257 8.62 -32.76 -2.83
C GLY A 257 7.28 -33.32 -3.36
N GLY A 258 6.44 -32.50 -3.98
CA GLY A 258 5.05 -32.84 -4.31
C GLY A 258 4.71 -32.76 -5.80
N ALA A 259 5.49 -33.43 -6.66
CA ALA A 259 5.07 -33.77 -8.01
C ALA A 259 5.04 -35.30 -8.17
N ALA A 260 4.11 -35.93 -7.44
CA ALA A 260 3.56 -37.22 -7.79
C ALA A 260 2.04 -37.06 -7.74
N THR A 261 1.46 -36.70 -8.88
CA THR A 261 0.03 -36.85 -9.16
C THR A 261 -0.34 -38.31 -8.91
N PRO A 262 -1.23 -38.65 -7.95
CA PRO A 262 -1.92 -39.91 -8.04
C PRO A 262 -2.90 -39.77 -9.21
N ALA A 263 -2.61 -40.54 -10.26
CA ALA A 263 -3.51 -40.77 -11.36
C ALA A 263 -4.89 -41.24 -10.84
N ALA A 264 -5.90 -40.88 -11.62
CA ALA A 264 -7.31 -41.10 -11.41
C ALA A 264 -7.72 -42.47 -10.85
N ALA A 265 -8.70 -42.44 -9.94
CA ALA A 265 -9.72 -43.47 -9.82
C ALA A 265 -11.10 -42.80 -10.01
N PRO A 266 -11.89 -43.17 -11.04
CA PRO A 266 -13.19 -42.57 -11.30
C PRO A 266 -14.20 -43.19 -10.33
N THR A 267 -14.69 -42.40 -9.37
CA THR A 267 -15.84 -42.85 -8.56
C THR A 267 -17.12 -42.47 -9.29
N ALA A 268 -17.85 -43.52 -9.65
CA ALA A 268 -19.04 -43.52 -10.49
C ALA A 268 -20.15 -42.58 -9.99
N ARG A 269 -20.80 -41.98 -10.97
CA ARG A 269 -22.14 -41.37 -10.90
C ARG A 269 -23.17 -42.46 -10.56
N PRO A 270 -24.06 -42.26 -9.57
CA PRO A 270 -25.31 -43.01 -9.51
C PRO A 270 -26.35 -42.32 -10.41
N THR A 271 -26.69 -42.97 -11.51
CA THR A 271 -27.86 -42.65 -12.34
C THR A 271 -29.11 -43.28 -11.71
N ALA A 272 -30.07 -42.43 -11.36
CA ALA A 272 -31.53 -42.59 -11.33
C ALA A 272 -32.20 -43.90 -10.83
N ARG A 273 -33.20 -43.73 -9.96
CA ARG A 273 -34.51 -44.37 -10.14
C ARG A 273 -35.65 -43.43 -9.74
N ALA A 274 -36.60 -43.26 -10.65
CA ALA A 274 -37.80 -42.45 -10.54
C ALA A 274 -38.96 -43.21 -9.90
N THR A 275 -39.81 -42.47 -9.18
CA THR A 275 -41.28 -42.62 -8.99
C THR A 275 -41.71 -41.26 -8.41
N GLY A 276 -42.41 -40.34 -9.07
CA GLY A 276 -43.70 -40.47 -9.75
C GLY A 276 -44.79 -39.87 -8.84
N THR A 277 -45.56 -38.88 -9.33
CA THR A 277 -46.97 -38.54 -8.96
C THR A 277 -47.24 -37.07 -8.56
N THR A 278 -47.89 -36.35 -9.50
CA THR A 278 -48.90 -35.25 -9.38
C THR A 278 -48.56 -33.97 -8.61
N GLY A 279 -48.85 -32.74 -9.06
CA GLY A 279 -49.59 -32.24 -10.21
C GLY A 279 -49.79 -30.71 -10.10
N GLY A 280 -50.00 -30.05 -11.24
CA GLY A 280 -50.82 -28.82 -11.40
C GLY A 280 -50.27 -27.47 -10.92
N VAL A 281 -49.77 -26.66 -11.86
CA VAL A 281 -49.81 -25.18 -11.76
C VAL A 281 -50.22 -24.60 -13.13
N PRO A 282 -51.20 -23.67 -13.20
CA PRO A 282 -51.88 -23.31 -14.45
C PRO A 282 -51.12 -22.29 -15.31
N ALA A 283 -51.52 -22.28 -16.59
CA ALA A 283 -51.04 -21.42 -17.65
C ALA A 283 -51.71 -20.03 -17.62
N ALA A 284 -50.89 -18.98 -17.45
CA ALA A 284 -51.10 -17.58 -17.87
C ALA A 284 -49.79 -16.86 -17.49
N PHE A 285 -48.99 -16.24 -18.34
CA PHE A 285 -49.26 -15.36 -19.47
C PHE A 285 -48.12 -15.52 -20.48
N GLN A 286 -48.46 -15.84 -21.72
CA GLN A 286 -47.52 -15.81 -22.85
C GLN A 286 -47.31 -14.35 -23.29
N SER A 287 -46.05 -13.97 -23.46
CA SER A 287 -45.64 -12.74 -24.16
C SER A 287 -45.98 -12.84 -25.65
N PRO A 288 -46.51 -11.79 -26.30
CA PRO A 288 -46.37 -11.63 -27.74
C PRO A 288 -45.11 -10.82 -28.09
N ALA A 289 -44.36 -11.36 -29.05
CA ALA A 289 -43.25 -10.72 -29.76
C ALA A 289 -43.79 -9.83 -30.93
N PRO A 290 -42.93 -9.07 -31.64
CA PRO A 290 -43.21 -7.72 -32.14
C PRO A 290 -43.93 -7.64 -33.50
N THR A 291 -44.75 -6.61 -33.67
CA THR A 291 -45.29 -6.18 -34.97
C THR A 291 -44.48 -5.00 -35.49
N ALA A 292 -43.88 -5.20 -36.67
CA ALA A 292 -43.29 -4.15 -37.50
C ALA A 292 -44.35 -3.51 -38.41
N ALA A 293 -44.21 -2.21 -38.66
CA ALA A 293 -44.74 -1.39 -39.78
C ALA A 293 -44.96 0.04 -39.25
N THR A 294 -44.78 1.16 -39.94
CA THR A 294 -44.20 1.53 -41.24
C THR A 294 -44.08 3.07 -41.17
N ALA A 295 -43.09 3.62 -41.86
CA ALA A 295 -42.86 5.05 -42.01
C ALA A 295 -44.07 5.80 -42.59
N THR A 296 -44.29 7.05 -42.17
CA THR A 296 -44.86 8.07 -43.07
C THR A 296 -44.20 9.41 -42.75
N ASN A 297 -43.44 9.85 -43.73
CA ASN A 297 -42.85 11.17 -43.89
C ASN A 297 -43.89 12.05 -44.60
N THR A 298 -44.11 13.28 -44.15
CA THR A 298 -44.90 14.28 -44.89
C THR A 298 -44.35 15.66 -44.57
N PRO A 299 -43.92 16.43 -45.60
CA PRO A 299 -43.72 17.87 -45.49
C PRO A 299 -44.86 18.63 -46.20
N ASP A 300 -45.23 19.78 -45.64
CA ASP A 300 -45.59 21.02 -46.36
C ASP A 300 -45.27 22.21 -45.43
#